data_AF-A0A3S0D7T7-F1
#
_entry.id   AF-A0A3S0D7T7-F1
#
_cell.length_a   1.000
_cell.length_b   1.000
_cell.length_c   1.000
_cell.angle_alpha   90.00
_cell.angle_beta   90.00
_cell.angle_gamma   90.00
#
_symmetry.space_group_name_H-M   'P 1'
#
loop_
_entity.id
_entity.type
_entity.pdbx_description
1 polymer ?
#
loop_
_entity_poly.entity_id
_entity_poly.type
_entity_poly.pdbx_seq_one_letter_code
_entity_poly.pdbx_strand_id
1 'polypeptide(L)'
;MSTPMRFPAPASPIYVLVSTADALALTDQLTARQAQLQALLAMTHGNAGDVFRRMDVDCQENYLWACAMIAGELRELMEAIQTRWREERAVHIKE
;
A
#
# COMPACT_ATOMS: atom_id res chain seq x y z
N MET A 1 30.27 -9.85 -16.58
CA MET A 1 29.93 -8.64 -15.82
C MET A 1 28.44 -8.40 -15.97
N SER A 2 27.65 -8.51 -14.90
CA SER A 2 26.21 -8.21 -14.94
C SER A 2 26.01 -6.72 -14.62
N THR A 3 25.40 -5.99 -15.54
CA THR A 3 24.99 -4.60 -15.30
C THR A 3 23.92 -4.58 -14.22
N PRO A 4 24.10 -3.85 -13.10
CA PRO A 4 23.08 -3.77 -12.07
C PRO A 4 21.86 -3.00 -12.62
N MET A 5 20.70 -3.66 -12.65
CA MET A 5 19.42 -2.98 -12.91
C MET A 5 19.11 -2.08 -11.71
N ARG A 6 19.09 -0.76 -11.96
CA ARG A 6 18.73 0.24 -10.97
C ARG A 6 17.31 0.70 -11.26
N PHE A 7 16.39 0.40 -10.36
CA PHE A 7 15.01 0.90 -10.41
C PHE A 7 14.93 2.15 -9.52
N PRO A 8 15.05 3.37 -10.08
CA PRO A 8 14.88 4.58 -9.29
C PRO A 8 13.46 4.60 -8.73
N ALA A 9 13.32 4.92 -7.44
CA ALA A 9 12.01 5.15 -6.84
C ALA A 9 11.31 6.28 -7.64
N PRO A 10 10.07 6.07 -8.11
CA PRO A 10 9.37 7.07 -8.89
C PRO A 10 9.16 8.34 -8.06
N ALA A 11 9.36 9.51 -8.68
CA ALA A 11 9.07 10.81 -8.07
C ALA A 11 7.56 11.10 -7.96
N SER A 12 6.75 10.32 -8.66
CA SER A 12 5.28 10.34 -8.65
C SER A 12 4.73 9.26 -7.72
N PRO A 13 3.51 9.46 -7.16
CA PRO A 13 2.86 8.45 -6.32
C PRO A 13 2.71 7.14 -7.10
N ILE A 14 2.85 6.02 -6.40
CA ILE A 14 2.75 4.68 -7.00
C ILE A 14 1.33 4.44 -7.50
N TYR A 15 0.34 5.07 -6.87
CA TYR A 15 -1.07 5.01 -7.24
C TYR A 15 -1.59 6.37 -7.69
N VAL A 16 -2.34 6.36 -8.78
CA VAL A 16 -3.11 7.53 -9.26
C VAL A 16 -4.58 7.14 -9.24
N LEU A 17 -5.42 7.95 -8.58
CA LEU A 17 -6.86 7.77 -8.66
C LEU A 17 -7.35 8.22 -10.04
N VAL A 18 -8.00 7.31 -10.75
CA VAL A 18 -8.69 7.64 -11.99
C VAL A 18 -9.93 8.47 -11.64
N SER A 19 -10.21 9.52 -12.41
CA SER A 19 -11.35 10.42 -12.17
C SER A 19 -12.70 9.71 -12.14
N THR A 20 -12.82 8.57 -12.81
CA THR A 20 -14.02 7.72 -12.88
C THR A 20 -14.13 6.69 -11.77
N ALA A 21 -13.15 6.58 -10.86
CA ALA A 21 -13.22 5.64 -9.75
C ALA A 21 -14.37 6.02 -8.81
N ASP A 22 -15.33 5.12 -8.66
CA ASP A 22 -16.44 5.29 -7.73
C ASP A 22 -16.05 4.92 -6.29
N ALA A 23 -16.88 5.30 -5.33
CA ALA A 23 -16.62 5.06 -3.91
C ALA A 23 -16.50 3.57 -3.56
N LEU A 24 -17.17 2.69 -4.30
CA LEU A 24 -17.14 1.24 -4.07
C LEU A 24 -15.78 0.68 -4.50
N ALA A 25 -15.32 1.00 -5.70
CA ALA A 25 -14.01 0.59 -6.21
C ALA A 25 -12.86 1.08 -5.32
N LEU A 26 -12.97 2.29 -4.77
CA LEU A 26 -11.99 2.82 -3.81
C LEU A 26 -11.98 2.03 -2.50
N THR A 27 -13.16 1.69 -1.99
CA THR A 27 -13.32 0.89 -0.76
C THR A 27 -12.83 -0.55 -0.95
N ASP A 28 -13.11 -1.15 -2.10
CA ASP A 28 -12.65 -2.49 -2.47
C ASP A 28 -11.13 -2.55 -2.56
N GLN A 29 -10.51 -1.56 -3.20
CA GLN A 29 -9.05 -1.48 -3.31
C GLN A 29 -8.38 -1.30 -1.94
N LEU A 30 -8.95 -0.46 -1.07
CA LEU A 30 -8.47 -0.29 0.30
C LEU A 30 -8.57 -1.60 1.10
N THR A 31 -9.72 -2.27 1.00
CA THR A 31 -9.98 -3.55 1.67
C THR A 31 -9.01 -4.63 1.17
N ALA A 32 -8.75 -4.70 -0.13
CA ALA A 32 -7.81 -5.64 -0.71
C ALA A 32 -6.38 -5.42 -0.19
N ARG A 33 -5.91 -4.16 -0.14
CA ARG A 33 -4.58 -3.83 0.38
C ARG A 33 -4.46 -4.08 1.89
N GLN A 34 -5.52 -3.84 2.64
CA GLN A 34 -5.57 -4.14 4.08
C GLN A 34 -5.49 -5.65 4.32
N ALA A 35 -6.24 -6.45 3.56
CA ALA A 35 -6.20 -7.91 3.65
C ALA A 35 -4.81 -8.45 3.30
N GLN A 36 -4.15 -7.90 2.27
CA GLN A 36 -2.78 -8.26 1.90
C GLN A 36 -1.78 -7.96 3.02
N LEU A 37 -1.83 -6.76 3.60
CA LEU A 37 -0.95 -6.40 4.71
C LEU A 37 -1.19 -7.29 5.93
N GLN A 38 -2.46 -7.56 6.26
CA GLN A 38 -2.80 -8.42 7.38
C GLN A 38 -2.30 -9.85 7.18
N ALA A 39 -2.43 -10.41 5.98
CA ALA A 39 -1.91 -11.74 5.65
C ALA A 39 -0.38 -11.79 5.80
N LEU A 40 0.33 -10.76 5.33
CA LEU A 40 1.79 -10.69 5.47
C LEU A 40 2.23 -10.55 6.93
N LEU A 41 1.56 -9.71 7.71
CA LEU A 41 1.87 -9.53 9.13
C LEU A 41 1.57 -10.79 9.94
N ALA A 42 0.56 -11.58 9.56
CA ALA A 42 0.25 -12.84 10.23
C ALA A 42 1.41 -13.85 10.20
N MET A 43 2.29 -13.78 9.20
CA MET A 43 3.50 -14.60 9.11
C MET A 43 4.60 -14.20 10.09
N THR A 44 4.50 -13.04 10.73
CA THR A 44 5.55 -12.50 11.62
C THR A 44 5.32 -12.87 13.10
N HIS A 45 4.14 -13.40 13.44
CA HIS A 45 3.76 -13.71 14.82
C HIS A 45 3.08 -15.08 14.96
N GLY A 46 2.88 -15.52 16.20
CA GLY A 46 2.33 -16.84 16.50
C GLY A 46 3.19 -17.98 15.93
N ASN A 47 2.54 -19.10 15.58
CA ASN A 47 3.20 -20.30 15.06
C ASN A 47 3.82 -20.07 13.67
N ALA A 48 3.19 -19.26 12.82
CA ALA A 48 3.75 -18.89 11.51
C ALA A 48 5.02 -18.03 11.65
N GLY A 49 5.11 -17.23 12.73
CA GLY A 49 6.27 -16.42 13.07
C GLY A 49 7.56 -17.20 13.25
N ASP A 50 7.51 -18.51 13.55
CA ASP A 50 8.71 -19.33 13.65
C ASP A 50 9.42 -19.49 12.30
N VAL A 51 8.66 -19.52 11.21
CA VAL A 51 9.23 -19.57 9.86
C VAL A 51 9.94 -18.26 9.54
N PHE A 52 9.30 -17.13 9.82
CA PHE A 52 9.88 -15.80 9.65
C PHE A 52 11.17 -15.64 10.47
N ARG A 53 11.17 -16.02 11.75
CA ARG A 53 12.34 -15.91 12.64
C ARG A 53 13.52 -16.79 12.22
N ARG A 54 13.28 -17.85 11.42
CA ARG A 54 14.31 -18.75 10.91
C ARG A 54 14.86 -18.34 9.54
N MET A 55 14.24 -17.37 8.87
CA MET A 55 14.80 -16.79 7.65
C MET A 55 16.13 -16.09 7.98
N ASP A 56 17.02 -15.95 6.99
CA ASP A 56 18.19 -15.09 7.14
C ASP A 56 17.80 -13.62 7.29
N VAL A 57 18.74 -12.81 7.78
CA VAL A 57 18.50 -11.39 8.10
C VAL A 57 18.05 -10.61 6.88
N ASP A 58 18.66 -10.83 5.71
CA ASP A 58 18.31 -10.11 4.49
C ASP A 58 16.88 -10.45 4.06
N CYS A 59 16.48 -11.72 4.15
CA CYS A 59 15.10 -12.13 3.89
C CYS A 59 14.11 -11.52 4.87
N GLN A 60 14.43 -11.46 6.18
CA GLN A 60 13.57 -10.83 7.17
C GLN A 60 13.40 -9.32 6.91
N GLU A 61 14.49 -8.61 6.62
CA GLU A 61 14.46 -7.19 6.31
C GLU A 61 13.65 -6.91 5.04
N ASN A 62 13.90 -7.65 3.96
CA ASN A 62 13.14 -7.51 2.72
C ASN A 62 11.64 -7.79 2.91
N TYR A 63 11.30 -8.77 3.75
CA TYR A 63 9.91 -9.10 4.07
C TYR A 63 9.22 -7.96 4.84
N LEU A 64 9.85 -7.43 5.88
CA LEU A 64 9.31 -6.30 6.64
C LEU A 64 9.25 -5.02 5.80
N TRP A 65 10.20 -4.83 4.89
CA TRP A 65 10.18 -3.74 3.93
C TRP A 65 8.98 -3.84 2.99
N ALA A 66 8.64 -5.04 2.50
CA ALA A 66 7.44 -5.26 1.70
C ALA A 66 6.16 -4.93 2.48
N CYS A 67 6.08 -5.31 3.76
CA CYS A 67 4.97 -4.89 4.65
C CYS A 67 4.88 -3.37 4.77
N ALA A 68 6.02 -2.69 4.97
CA ALA A 68 6.08 -1.24 5.07
C ALA A 68 5.67 -0.54 3.77
N MET A 69 6.04 -1.10 2.62
CA MET A 69 5.60 -0.60 1.31
C MET A 69 4.07 -0.64 1.19
N ILE A 70 3.43 -1.78 1.47
CA ILE A 70 1.95 -1.91 1.40
C ILE A 70 1.26 -0.97 2.40
N ALA A 71 1.82 -0.80 3.59
CA ALA A 71 1.31 0.19 4.55
C ALA A 71 1.40 1.64 4.00
N GLY A 72 2.48 1.96 3.28
CA GLY A 72 2.63 3.21 2.54
C GLY A 72 1.55 3.37 1.45
N GLU A 73 1.29 2.33 0.67
CA GLU A 73 0.25 2.34 -0.37
C GLU A 73 -1.14 2.60 0.22
N LEU A 74 -1.47 1.96 1.34
CA LEU A 74 -2.74 2.18 2.06
C LEU A 74 -2.89 3.64 2.48
N ARG A 75 -1.82 4.25 2.99
CA ARG A 75 -1.83 5.67 3.38
C ARG A 75 -2.04 6.57 2.16
N GLU A 76 -1.32 6.34 1.06
CA GLU A 76 -1.50 7.09 -0.19
C GLU A 76 -2.93 6.98 -0.73
N LEU A 77 -3.51 5.77 -0.71
CA LEU A 77 -4.90 5.54 -1.12
C LEU A 77 -5.89 6.31 -0.26
N MET A 78 -5.73 6.30 1.07
CA MET A 78 -6.60 7.06 1.97
C MET A 78 -6.47 8.57 1.75
N GLU A 79 -5.24 9.09 1.61
CA GLU A 79 -5.00 10.52 1.34
C GLU A 79 -5.66 10.96 0.02
N ALA A 80 -5.60 10.11 -1.00
CA ALA A 80 -6.22 10.39 -2.29
C ALA A 80 -7.76 10.36 -2.21
N ILE A 81 -8.35 9.40 -1.48
CA ILE A 81 -9.80 9.35 -1.21
C ILE A 81 -10.26 10.62 -0.46
N GLN A 82 -9.55 11.00 0.60
CA GLN A 82 -9.87 12.21 1.38
C GLN A 82 -9.78 13.49 0.55
N THR A 83 -8.81 13.56 -0.37
CA THR A 83 -8.64 14.71 -1.26
C THR A 83 -9.82 14.81 -2.24
N ARG A 84 -10.22 13.70 -2.85
CA ARG A 84 -11.42 13.65 -3.70
C ARG A 84 -12.69 14.04 -2.94
N TRP A 85 -12.89 13.54 -1.74
CA TRP A 85 -14.06 13.89 -0.91
C TRP A 85 -14.10 15.39 -0.57
N ARG A 86 -12.94 16.02 -0.37
CA ARG A 86 -12.86 17.47 -0.16
C ARG A 86 -13.23 18.24 -1.41
N GLU A 87 -12.79 17.79 -2.59
CA GLU A 87 -13.11 18.40 -3.88
C GLU A 87 -14.61 18.30 -4.19
N GLU A 88 -15.21 17.11 -4.04
CA GLU A 88 -16.65 16.90 -4.26
C GLU A 88 -17.51 17.80 -3.34
N ARG A 89 -17.13 17.91 -2.05
CA ARG A 89 -17.83 18.79 -1.09
C ARG A 89 -17.65 20.29 -1.39
N ALA A 90 -16.52 20.69 -1.96
CA ALA A 90 -16.27 22.09 -2.31
C ALA A 90 -17.09 22.54 -3.54
N VAL A 91 -17.45 21.62 -4.43
CA VAL A 91 -18.35 21.88 -5.56
C VAL A 91 -19.77 22.14 -5.05
N HIS A 92 -20.27 21.30 -4.14
CA HIS A 92 -21.64 21.40 -3.61
C HIS A 92 -21.92 22.61 -2.69
N ILE A 93 -20.90 23.35 -2.26
CA ILE A 93 -21.06 24.59 -1.46
C ILE A 93 -21.17 25.84 -2.37
N LYS A 94 -20.82 25.71 -3.66
CA LYS A 94 -20.80 26.82 -4.62
C LYS A 94 -22.05 26.90 -5.51
N GLU A 95 -22.98 25.96 -5.37
CA GLU A 95 -24.30 25.93 -6.02
C GLU A 95 -25.38 26.33 -5.01
#